data_AF-A0A1Q8KIX1-F1
#
_entry.id   AF-A0A1Q8KIX1-F1
#
_cell.length_a   1.000
_cell.length_b   1.000
_cell.length_c   1.000
_cell.angle_alpha   90.00
_cell.angle_beta   90.00
_cell.angle_gamma   90.00
#
_symmetry.space_group_name_H-M   'P 1'
#
loop_
_entity.id
_entity.type
_entity.pdbx_description
1 polymer ?
#
loop_
_entity_poly.entity_id
_entity_poly.type
_entity_poly.pdbx_seq_one_letter_code
_entity_poly.pdbx_strand_id
1 'polypeptide(L)'
;MTAQTGAAQTGTVQDALFGEPAVVETAHHGPAATQDPREVARLVGLAQDPGLFLVERSGQVLRADPAQPGRADPVARHDGDTVAQLLDSGHLKLGGTHHLQHAGNEGPARSVLVPRTTRDMVSRWDHLRPIPESAPPPETKKQPQRSTGVIGVDVVEPGKALVTLGGAGHGGTVLRDGARYRVENDHGTHIGHASSYRAAARLLARYHGFTPGPVEIEHEHRTYRR
;
A
#
# COMPACT_ATOMS: atom_id res chain seq x y z
N MET A 1 45.81 16.04 -6.68
CA MET A 1 44.46 16.23 -7.23
C MET A 1 43.65 14.98 -6.91
N THR A 2 42.90 15.01 -5.81
CA THR A 2 42.10 13.88 -5.32
C THR A 2 40.63 14.22 -5.57
N ALA A 3 39.98 13.46 -6.45
CA ALA A 3 38.57 13.63 -6.78
C ALA A 3 37.70 13.04 -5.66
N GLN A 4 36.84 13.87 -5.10
CA GLN A 4 35.82 13.51 -4.11
C GLN A 4 34.56 13.09 -4.88
N THR A 5 34.20 11.81 -4.82
CA THR A 5 32.95 11.29 -5.40
C THR A 5 31.81 11.55 -4.41
N GLY A 6 31.03 12.60 -4.65
CA GLY A 6 29.79 12.87 -3.90
C GLY A 6 28.66 11.96 -4.39
N ALA A 7 28.16 11.08 -3.53
CA ALA A 7 26.92 10.37 -3.76
C ALA A 7 25.76 11.39 -3.68
N ALA A 8 25.00 11.50 -4.77
CA ALA A 8 23.83 12.36 -4.84
C ALA A 8 22.74 11.83 -3.89
N GLN A 9 22.55 12.51 -2.76
CA GLN A 9 21.43 12.27 -1.85
C GLN A 9 20.17 12.91 -2.46
N THR A 10 19.26 12.08 -2.95
CA THR A 10 17.91 12.50 -3.32
C THR A 10 17.06 12.58 -2.05
N GLY A 11 17.04 13.73 -1.39
CA GLY A 11 16.05 14.03 -0.36
C GLY A 11 14.75 14.53 -0.98
N THR A 12 13.61 13.97 -0.58
CA THR A 12 12.28 14.53 -0.88
C THR A 12 11.88 15.46 0.25
N VAL A 13 11.56 16.72 -0.10
CA VAL A 13 11.00 17.70 0.85
C VAL A 13 9.52 17.41 0.99
N GLN A 14 9.09 17.09 2.21
CA GLN A 14 7.68 16.89 2.53
C GLN A 14 7.17 18.14 3.25
N ASP A 15 6.17 18.81 2.68
CA ASP A 15 5.53 19.95 3.34
C ASP A 15 4.87 19.47 4.63
N ALA A 16 5.37 19.96 5.77
CA ALA A 16 4.86 19.61 7.08
C ALA A 16 3.53 20.33 7.32
N LEU A 17 2.49 19.57 7.70
CA LEU A 17 1.15 20.09 7.95
C LEU A 17 1.08 21.11 9.12
N PHE A 18 2.15 21.24 9.93
CA PHE A 18 2.21 22.09 11.12
C PHE A 18 3.60 22.72 11.42
N GLY A 19 4.35 23.19 10.41
CA GLY A 19 5.61 23.91 10.70
C GLY A 19 6.61 23.97 9.54
N GLU A 20 7.87 24.32 9.85
CA GLU A 20 8.95 24.39 8.86
C GLU A 20 9.15 23.04 8.15
N PRO A 21 9.39 23.06 6.82
CA PRO A 21 9.57 21.85 6.03
C PRO A 21 10.80 21.09 6.51
N ALA A 22 10.58 19.86 6.98
CA ALA A 22 11.66 18.96 7.36
C ALA A 22 12.12 18.18 6.13
N VAL A 23 13.42 18.21 5.85
CA VAL A 23 14.05 17.30 4.89
C VAL A 23 14.07 15.92 5.55
N VAL A 24 13.16 15.04 5.12
CA VAL A 24 13.17 13.65 5.57
C VAL A 24 14.17 12.91 4.71
N GLU A 25 15.27 12.48 5.31
CA GLU A 25 16.16 11.52 4.65
C GLU A 25 15.37 10.24 4.38
N THR A 26 15.16 9.92 3.10
CA THR A 26 14.74 8.58 2.69
C THR A 26 15.93 7.63 2.84
N ALA A 27 16.40 7.45 4.07
CA ALA A 27 17.29 6.35 4.41
C ALA A 27 16.62 5.09 3.87
N HIS A 28 17.37 4.21 3.20
CA HIS A 28 16.87 2.90 2.78
C HIS A 28 16.13 2.26 3.94
N HIS A 29 14.81 2.33 3.93
CA HIS A 29 13.98 1.67 4.91
C HIS A 29 14.31 0.20 4.72
N GLY A 30 14.82 -0.44 5.78
CA GLY A 30 15.02 -1.88 5.79
C GLY A 30 13.73 -2.61 5.38
N PRO A 31 13.76 -3.93 5.18
CA PRO A 31 12.57 -4.70 4.86
C PRO A 31 11.42 -4.25 5.77
N ALA A 32 10.25 -3.98 5.18
CA ALA A 32 9.11 -3.40 5.88
C ALA A 32 8.92 -4.13 7.20
N ALA A 33 9.07 -3.41 8.32
CA ALA A 33 8.88 -4.01 9.63
C ALA A 33 7.46 -4.55 9.69
N THR A 34 7.30 -5.86 9.86
CA THR A 34 5.99 -6.47 9.97
C THR A 34 5.36 -6.01 11.27
N GLN A 35 4.47 -5.01 11.18
CA GLN A 35 3.79 -4.42 12.34
C GLN A 35 2.49 -5.14 12.71
N ASP A 36 2.12 -6.25 12.04
CA ASP A 36 0.90 -6.97 12.36
C ASP A 36 1.10 -7.92 13.57
N PRO A 37 0.48 -7.63 14.74
CA PRO A 37 0.59 -8.49 15.91
C PRO A 37 0.00 -9.89 15.69
N ARG A 38 -0.93 -10.06 14.75
CA ARG A 38 -1.48 -11.39 14.39
C ARG A 38 -0.46 -12.23 13.66
N GLU A 39 0.31 -11.62 12.76
CA GLU A 39 1.38 -12.29 12.04
C GLU A 39 2.50 -12.72 12.99
N VAL A 40 2.89 -11.82 13.90
CA VAL A 40 3.86 -12.14 14.97
C VAL A 40 3.35 -13.29 15.85
N ALA A 41 2.09 -13.25 16.29
CA ALA A 41 1.50 -14.32 17.09
C ALA A 41 1.52 -15.67 16.35
N ARG A 42 1.18 -15.68 15.06
CA ARG A 42 1.25 -16.88 14.20
C ARG A 42 2.66 -17.46 14.14
N LEU A 43 3.67 -16.63 13.89
CA LEU A 43 5.06 -17.08 13.78
C LEU A 43 5.63 -17.55 15.13
N VAL A 44 5.26 -16.89 16.22
CA VAL A 44 5.60 -17.33 17.57
C VAL A 44 4.96 -18.68 17.89
N GLY A 45 3.74 -18.94 17.43
CA GLY A 45 3.11 -20.26 17.50
C GLY A 45 3.91 -21.32 16.73
N LEU A 46 4.23 -21.04 15.46
CA LEU A 46 5.02 -21.94 14.62
C LEU A 46 6.41 -22.24 15.19
N ALA A 47 7.05 -21.26 15.83
CA ALA A 47 8.35 -21.45 16.48
C ALA A 47 8.29 -22.33 17.74
N GLN A 48 7.13 -22.43 18.39
CA GLN A 48 6.93 -23.32 19.55
C GLN A 48 6.54 -24.74 19.13
N ASP A 49 5.61 -24.84 18.18
CA ASP A 49 5.08 -26.11 17.69
C ASP A 49 4.56 -25.90 16.26
N PRO A 50 5.18 -26.51 15.22
CA PRO A 50 6.11 -27.64 15.26
C PRO A 50 7.59 -27.29 15.52
N GLY A 51 7.96 -26.00 15.50
CA GLY A 51 9.33 -25.53 15.65
C GLY A 51 9.92 -24.96 14.36
N LEU A 52 10.76 -23.92 14.50
CA LEU A 52 11.45 -23.27 13.40
C LEU A 52 12.97 -23.43 13.53
N PHE A 53 13.66 -23.47 12.40
CA PHE A 53 15.10 -23.57 12.30
C PHE A 53 15.67 -22.54 11.33
N LEU A 54 16.87 -22.05 11.59
CA LEU A 54 17.60 -21.12 10.73
C LEU A 54 18.87 -21.78 10.18
N VAL A 55 19.04 -21.77 8.87
CA VAL A 55 20.28 -22.20 8.21
C VAL A 55 21.22 -20.99 8.14
N GLU A 56 22.22 -20.91 9.03
CA GLU A 56 23.06 -19.71 9.19
C GLU A 56 23.75 -19.27 7.89
N ARG A 57 24.17 -20.21 7.05
CA ARG A 57 24.88 -19.90 5.80
C ARG A 57 23.99 -19.21 4.76
N SER A 58 22.72 -19.57 4.69
CA SER A 58 21.78 -19.04 3.69
C SER A 58 20.80 -18.02 4.26
N GLY A 59 20.70 -17.91 5.59
CA GLY A 59 19.66 -17.14 6.26
C GLY A 59 18.26 -17.73 6.08
N GLN A 60 18.13 -18.95 5.55
CA GLN A 60 16.85 -19.55 5.24
C GLN A 60 16.19 -20.12 6.49
N VAL A 61 14.91 -19.80 6.69
CA VAL A 61 14.09 -20.34 7.77
C VAL A 61 13.36 -21.60 7.28
N LEU A 62 13.48 -22.67 8.05
CA LEU A 62 12.83 -23.95 7.81
C LEU A 62 11.85 -24.24 8.94
N ARG A 63 10.72 -24.86 8.61
CA ARG A 63 9.72 -25.35 9.57
C ARG A 63 9.91 -26.86 9.75
N ALA A 64 9.93 -27.32 11.00
CA ALA A 64 9.97 -28.74 11.31
C ALA A 64 8.74 -29.45 10.72
N ASP A 65 8.94 -30.62 10.11
CA ASP A 65 7.84 -31.50 9.72
C ASP A 65 7.40 -32.33 10.95
N PRO A 66 6.18 -32.15 11.48
CA PRO A 66 5.70 -32.92 12.63
C PRO A 66 5.53 -34.41 12.31
N ALA A 67 5.38 -34.80 11.04
CA ALA A 67 5.24 -36.19 10.63
C ALA A 67 6.59 -36.91 10.48
N GLN A 68 7.68 -36.18 10.24
CA GLN A 68 9.01 -36.75 9.95
C GLN A 68 10.09 -36.02 10.76
N PRO A 69 10.44 -36.51 11.95
CA PRO A 69 11.51 -35.94 12.76
C PRO A 69 12.83 -35.86 11.97
N GLY A 70 13.47 -34.69 11.99
CA GLY A 70 14.71 -34.43 11.25
C GLY A 70 14.51 -33.92 9.81
N ARG A 71 13.28 -33.93 9.29
CA ARG A 71 12.93 -33.27 8.03
C ARG A 71 12.36 -31.87 8.28
N ALA A 72 12.72 -30.93 7.41
CA ALA A 72 12.19 -29.57 7.49
C ALA A 72 11.87 -28.99 6.10
N ASP A 73 10.79 -28.22 6.05
CA ASP A 73 10.28 -27.59 4.84
C ASP A 73 10.59 -26.08 4.83
N PRO A 74 10.78 -25.49 3.64
CA PRO A 74 11.12 -24.08 3.55
C PRO A 74 9.89 -23.23 3.90
N VAL A 75 10.11 -22.22 4.72
CA VAL A 75 9.09 -21.23 5.05
C VAL A 75 9.00 -20.19 3.94
N ALA A 76 7.83 -19.58 3.75
CA ALA A 76 7.67 -18.52 2.76
C ALA A 76 8.64 -17.36 3.04
N ARG A 77 9.11 -16.68 1.98
CA ARG A 77 10.13 -15.63 2.12
C ARG A 77 9.71 -14.53 3.12
N HIS A 78 8.46 -14.07 3.03
CA HIS A 78 7.93 -13.03 3.92
C HIS A 78 7.97 -13.46 5.39
N ASP A 79 7.58 -14.70 5.70
CA ASP A 79 7.66 -15.27 7.04
C ASP A 79 9.12 -15.37 7.53
N GLY A 80 10.04 -15.76 6.64
CA GLY A 80 11.47 -15.79 6.92
C GLY A 80 12.05 -14.41 7.27
N ASP A 81 11.65 -13.38 6.51
CA ASP A 81 12.04 -11.98 6.77
C ASP A 81 11.49 -11.51 8.12
N THR A 82 10.23 -11.84 8.46
CA THR A 82 9.64 -11.52 9.77
C THR A 82 10.37 -12.25 10.91
N VAL A 83 10.75 -13.52 10.74
CA VAL A 83 11.55 -14.26 11.74
C VAL A 83 12.92 -13.60 11.96
N ALA A 84 13.58 -13.14 10.88
CA ALA A 84 14.84 -12.40 10.98
C ALA A 84 14.65 -11.10 11.80
N GLN A 85 13.60 -10.32 11.51
CA GLN A 85 13.27 -9.11 12.28
C GLN A 85 13.02 -9.43 13.77
N LEU A 86 12.34 -10.54 14.08
CA LEU A 86 12.07 -10.96 15.45
C LEU A 86 13.33 -11.44 16.17
N LEU A 87 14.31 -12.00 15.46
CA LEU A 87 15.63 -12.33 16.00
C LEU A 87 16.44 -11.05 16.28
N ASP A 88 16.46 -10.12 15.34
CA ASP A 88 17.21 -8.85 15.46
C ASP A 88 16.68 -7.98 16.61
N SER A 89 15.37 -7.96 16.81
CA SER A 89 14.71 -7.26 17.93
C SER A 89 14.80 -7.99 19.26
N GLY A 90 15.31 -9.23 19.29
CA GLY A 90 15.43 -10.05 20.51
C GLY A 90 14.12 -10.67 20.99
N HIS A 91 13.05 -10.62 20.19
CA HIS A 91 11.80 -11.33 20.45
C HIS A 91 11.92 -12.84 20.22
N LEU A 92 12.87 -13.28 19.40
CA LEU A 92 13.28 -14.67 19.25
C LEU A 92 14.77 -14.82 19.59
N LYS A 93 15.20 -16.04 19.87
CA LYS A 93 16.62 -16.34 20.13
C LYS A 93 17.08 -17.56 19.35
N LEU A 94 18.32 -17.56 18.91
CA LEU A 94 18.94 -18.76 18.34
C LEU A 94 19.31 -19.74 19.46
N GLY A 95 18.85 -20.96 19.32
CA GLY A 95 19.13 -22.10 20.17
C GLY A 95 20.34 -22.92 19.71
N GLY A 96 20.28 -24.21 20.02
CA GLY A 96 21.30 -25.19 19.67
C GLY A 96 21.31 -25.55 18.19
N THR A 97 22.38 -26.21 17.77
CA THR A 97 22.57 -26.68 16.39
C THR A 97 22.01 -28.09 16.23
N HIS A 98 21.28 -28.31 15.14
CA HIS A 98 20.66 -29.57 14.75
C HIS A 98 21.04 -29.88 13.30
N HIS A 99 21.16 -31.15 12.94
CA HIS A 99 21.30 -31.56 11.55
C HIS A 99 19.91 -31.89 11.00
N LEU A 100 19.55 -31.27 9.88
CA LEU A 100 18.24 -31.42 9.26
C LEU A 100 18.38 -31.77 7.79
N GLN A 101 17.40 -32.52 7.28
CA GLN A 101 17.26 -32.85 5.88
C GLN A 101 16.24 -31.92 5.22
N HIS A 102 16.65 -31.23 4.17
CA HIS A 102 15.84 -30.31 3.39
C HIS A 102 16.15 -30.46 1.89
N ALA A 103 15.13 -30.76 1.08
CA ALA A 103 15.24 -30.91 -0.37
C ALA A 103 16.36 -31.87 -0.82
N GLY A 104 16.56 -32.97 -0.09
CA GLY A 104 17.61 -33.97 -0.38
C GLY A 104 19.02 -33.57 0.07
N ASN A 105 19.19 -32.37 0.63
CA ASN A 105 20.45 -31.94 1.25
C ASN A 105 20.34 -32.07 2.77
N GLU A 106 21.42 -32.49 3.41
CA GLU A 106 21.55 -32.50 4.87
C GLU A 106 22.54 -31.41 5.30
N GLY A 107 22.21 -30.69 6.36
CA GLY A 107 23.09 -29.63 6.85
C GLY A 107 22.75 -29.16 8.26
N PRO A 108 23.69 -28.43 8.89
CA PRO A 108 23.48 -27.84 10.21
C PRO A 108 22.51 -26.65 10.12
N ALA A 109 21.56 -26.60 11.05
CA ALA A 109 20.63 -25.49 11.26
C ALA A 109 20.49 -25.22 12.76
N ARG A 110 20.13 -24.01 13.14
CA ARG A 110 19.93 -23.63 14.55
C ARG A 110 18.46 -23.54 14.88
N SER A 111 18.07 -24.09 16.02
CA SER A 111 16.69 -23.96 16.49
C SER A 111 16.37 -22.50 16.80
N VAL A 112 15.14 -22.08 16.50
CA VAL A 112 14.63 -20.76 16.87
C VAL A 112 13.80 -20.94 18.14
N LEU A 113 14.23 -20.31 19.22
CA LEU A 113 13.61 -20.38 20.53
C LEU A 113 12.73 -19.17 20.77
N VAL A 114 11.61 -19.40 21.44
CA VAL A 114 10.71 -18.34 21.91
C VAL A 114 10.98 -18.07 23.39
N PRO A 115 11.56 -16.91 23.75
CA PRO A 115 11.69 -16.48 25.13
C PRO A 115 10.32 -16.39 25.84
N ARG A 116 10.30 -16.64 27.15
CA ARG A 116 9.10 -16.52 27.98
C ARG A 116 8.44 -15.14 27.84
N THR A 117 9.24 -14.08 27.81
CA THR A 117 8.77 -12.70 27.65
C THR A 117 7.94 -12.48 26.39
N THR A 118 8.38 -13.07 25.27
CA THR A 118 7.67 -13.02 23.98
C THR A 118 6.39 -13.83 24.01
N ARG A 119 6.42 -15.00 24.67
CA ARG A 119 5.21 -15.82 24.86
C ARG A 119 4.16 -15.07 25.69
N ASP A 120 4.57 -14.46 26.80
CA ASP A 120 3.69 -13.68 27.66
C ASP A 120 3.12 -12.45 26.92
N MET A 121 3.92 -11.82 26.06
CA MET A 121 3.47 -10.72 25.20
C MET A 121 2.37 -11.15 24.23
N VAL A 122 2.58 -12.24 23.48
CA VAL A 122 1.58 -12.77 22.54
C VAL A 122 0.31 -13.21 23.28
N SER A 123 0.46 -13.86 24.44
CA SER A 123 -0.67 -14.23 25.27
C SER A 123 -1.49 -13.00 25.70
N ARG A 124 -0.84 -11.90 26.10
CA ARG A 124 -1.56 -10.65 26.42
C ARG A 124 -2.33 -10.10 25.21
N TRP A 125 -1.79 -10.19 24.01
CA TRP A 125 -2.48 -9.73 22.80
C TRP A 125 -3.74 -10.53 22.50
N ASP A 126 -3.72 -11.84 22.75
CA ASP A 126 -4.88 -12.71 22.54
C ASP A 126 -6.06 -12.35 23.50
N HIS A 127 -5.74 -11.76 24.64
CA HIS A 127 -6.73 -11.24 25.60
C HIS A 127 -7.18 -9.80 25.30
N LEU A 128 -6.55 -9.10 24.35
CA LEU A 128 -7.04 -7.80 23.94
C LEU A 128 -8.37 -8.02 23.22
N ARG A 129 -9.41 -7.34 23.72
CA ARG A 129 -10.68 -7.33 23.00
C ARG A 129 -10.40 -6.77 21.60
N PRO A 130 -10.92 -7.43 20.54
CA PRO A 130 -10.87 -6.82 19.23
C PRO A 130 -11.45 -5.42 19.37
N ILE A 131 -10.68 -4.42 18.92
CA ILE A 131 -11.22 -3.07 18.76
C ILE A 131 -12.48 -3.30 17.95
N PRO A 132 -13.68 -2.92 18.43
CA PRO A 132 -14.88 -3.07 17.65
C PRO A 132 -14.55 -2.46 16.31
N GLU A 133 -14.52 -3.29 15.25
CA GLU A 133 -14.39 -2.77 13.90
C GLU A 133 -15.40 -1.65 13.85
N SER A 134 -14.95 -0.42 13.61
CA SER A 134 -15.86 0.69 13.35
C SER A 134 -16.86 0.12 12.38
N ALA A 135 -18.09 -0.12 12.86
CA ALA A 135 -19.09 -0.84 12.10
C ALA A 135 -19.04 -0.19 10.73
N PRO A 136 -18.85 -0.97 9.64
CA PRO A 136 -18.77 -0.39 8.30
C PRO A 136 -19.92 0.60 8.25
N PRO A 137 -19.66 1.90 8.02
CA PRO A 137 -20.66 2.94 8.17
C PRO A 137 -21.90 2.40 7.46
N PRO A 138 -23.03 2.26 8.20
CA PRO A 138 -24.13 1.38 7.82
C PRO A 138 -24.34 1.56 6.34
N GLU A 139 -24.09 0.51 5.53
CA GLU A 139 -24.00 0.55 4.06
C GLU A 139 -24.77 1.76 3.61
N THR A 140 -24.08 2.87 3.30
CA THR A 140 -24.75 4.16 3.09
C THR A 140 -25.91 3.87 2.18
N LYS A 141 -27.14 3.83 2.74
CA LYS A 141 -28.37 3.59 1.99
C LYS A 141 -28.24 4.59 0.88
N LYS A 142 -27.90 4.13 -0.35
CA LYS A 142 -27.34 4.97 -1.43
C LYS A 142 -27.97 6.33 -1.26
N GLN A 143 -27.23 7.29 -0.67
CA GLN A 143 -27.79 8.62 -0.46
C GLN A 143 -28.34 8.96 -1.83
N PRO A 144 -29.64 9.27 -1.98
CA PRO A 144 -30.29 9.30 -3.27
C PRO A 144 -29.38 10.08 -4.20
N GLN A 145 -28.74 9.36 -5.15
CA GLN A 145 -27.58 9.90 -5.85
C GLN A 145 -28.03 11.22 -6.43
N ARG A 146 -27.49 12.32 -5.88
CA ARG A 146 -27.91 13.64 -6.30
C ARG A 146 -27.55 13.70 -7.79
N SER A 147 -28.55 13.95 -8.61
CA SER A 147 -28.30 14.22 -10.03
C SER A 147 -27.42 15.47 -10.10
N THR A 148 -26.41 15.48 -10.97
CA THR A 148 -25.67 16.71 -11.27
C THR A 148 -26.54 17.80 -11.88
N GLY A 149 -27.79 17.48 -12.27
CA GLY A 149 -28.51 18.29 -13.25
C GLY A 149 -27.73 18.31 -14.57
N VAL A 150 -27.89 19.40 -15.33
CA VAL A 150 -27.12 19.62 -16.55
C VAL A 150 -25.64 19.85 -16.20
N ILE A 151 -24.75 19.13 -16.86
CA ILE A 151 -23.30 19.31 -16.74
C ILE A 151 -22.86 20.28 -17.85
N GLY A 152 -22.33 21.43 -17.46
CA GLY A 152 -21.77 22.40 -18.39
C GLY A 152 -20.31 22.06 -18.72
N VAL A 153 -19.97 22.08 -19.99
CA VAL A 153 -18.60 21.96 -20.47
C VAL A 153 -18.30 23.18 -21.32
N ASP A 154 -17.34 23.99 -20.90
CA ASP A 154 -16.89 25.16 -21.63
C ASP A 154 -15.54 24.86 -22.28
N VAL A 155 -15.51 24.75 -23.60
CA VAL A 155 -14.28 24.47 -24.35
C VAL A 155 -13.51 25.77 -24.52
N VAL A 156 -12.52 25.97 -23.66
CA VAL A 156 -11.67 27.17 -23.64
C VAL A 156 -10.80 27.27 -24.90
N GLU A 157 -10.21 26.15 -25.32
CA GLU A 157 -9.40 26.05 -26.55
C GLU A 157 -9.39 24.60 -27.07
N PRO A 158 -8.97 24.36 -28.33
CA PRO A 158 -8.88 23.00 -28.86
C PRO A 158 -8.00 22.10 -27.97
N GLY A 159 -8.63 21.10 -27.37
CA GLY A 159 -7.97 20.19 -26.44
C GLY A 159 -8.05 20.58 -24.96
N LYS A 160 -8.69 21.68 -24.59
CA LYS A 160 -8.86 22.09 -23.20
C LYS A 160 -10.29 22.54 -22.93
N ALA A 161 -10.90 21.99 -21.89
CA ALA A 161 -12.23 22.40 -21.44
C ALA A 161 -12.34 22.46 -19.93
N LEU A 162 -13.21 23.34 -19.44
CA LEU A 162 -13.64 23.42 -18.06
C LEU A 162 -14.98 22.71 -17.92
N VAL A 163 -15.14 21.91 -16.87
CA VAL A 163 -16.38 21.19 -16.58
C VAL A 163 -16.98 21.72 -15.28
N THR A 164 -18.25 22.08 -15.32
CA THR A 164 -19.03 22.53 -14.16
C THR A 164 -20.18 21.54 -13.90
N LEU A 165 -20.21 20.95 -12.71
CA LEU A 165 -21.29 20.07 -12.27
C LEU A 165 -22.39 20.90 -11.61
N GLY A 166 -23.57 20.95 -12.22
CA GLY A 166 -24.69 21.78 -11.78
C GLY A 166 -25.09 21.54 -10.31
N GLY A 167 -25.36 22.64 -9.59
CA GLY A 167 -25.91 22.63 -8.23
C GLY A 167 -24.95 22.22 -7.11
N ALA A 168 -23.71 21.85 -7.42
CA ALA A 168 -22.78 21.30 -6.44
C ALA A 168 -21.52 22.14 -6.20
N GLY A 169 -21.18 23.09 -7.08
CA GLY A 169 -19.93 23.85 -6.98
C GLY A 169 -18.66 23.00 -7.16
N HIS A 170 -18.80 21.82 -7.76
CA HIS A 170 -17.70 20.93 -8.11
C HIS A 170 -17.46 20.99 -9.61
N GLY A 171 -16.21 20.87 -10.02
CA GLY A 171 -15.79 20.95 -11.40
C GLY A 171 -14.44 20.29 -11.64
N GLY A 172 -13.84 20.65 -12.76
CA GLY A 172 -12.55 20.11 -13.14
C GLY A 172 -12.12 20.56 -14.53
N THR A 173 -10.91 20.14 -14.89
CA THR A 173 -10.29 20.48 -16.16
C THR A 173 -10.12 19.23 -17.02
N VAL A 174 -10.36 19.38 -18.31
CA VAL A 174 -10.15 18.33 -19.31
C VAL A 174 -9.08 18.81 -20.26
N LEU A 175 -8.00 18.04 -20.39
CA LEU A 175 -6.82 18.36 -21.18
C LEU A 175 -6.56 17.27 -22.21
N ARG A 176 -6.19 17.63 -23.44
CA ARG A 176 -5.85 16.68 -24.49
C ARG A 176 -4.49 16.06 -24.18
N ASP A 177 -4.45 14.74 -24.15
CA ASP A 177 -3.24 13.94 -23.97
C ASP A 177 -3.18 12.90 -25.09
N GLY A 178 -2.47 13.26 -26.16
CA GLY A 178 -2.39 12.48 -27.39
C GLY A 178 -3.77 12.24 -28.04
N ALA A 179 -4.18 10.97 -28.10
CA ALA A 179 -5.46 10.55 -28.68
C ALA A 179 -6.65 10.65 -27.70
N ARG A 180 -6.40 10.91 -26.42
CA ARG A 180 -7.40 10.91 -25.34
C ARG A 180 -7.42 12.25 -24.62
N TYR A 181 -8.33 12.37 -23.66
CA TYR A 181 -8.41 13.50 -22.76
C TYR A 181 -8.09 13.07 -21.34
N ARG A 182 -7.10 13.70 -20.72
CA ARG A 182 -6.82 13.64 -19.29
C ARG A 182 -7.87 14.47 -18.54
N VAL A 183 -8.41 13.90 -17.46
CA VAL A 183 -9.43 14.56 -16.64
C VAL A 183 -8.86 14.81 -15.25
N GLU A 184 -8.96 16.04 -14.79
CA GLU A 184 -8.48 16.51 -13.49
C GLU A 184 -9.64 17.09 -12.69
N ASN A 185 -9.60 16.95 -11.37
CA ASN A 185 -10.52 17.66 -10.47
C ASN A 185 -10.11 19.15 -10.31
N ASP A 186 -10.88 19.91 -9.53
CA ASP A 186 -10.59 21.31 -9.21
C ASP A 186 -9.21 21.54 -8.53
N HIS A 187 -8.59 20.49 -7.99
CA HIS A 187 -7.27 20.53 -7.34
C HIS A 187 -6.13 20.10 -8.26
N GLY A 188 -6.38 19.84 -9.55
CA GLY A 188 -5.38 19.35 -10.50
C GLY A 188 -4.99 17.87 -10.29
N THR A 189 -5.71 17.13 -9.44
CA THR A 189 -5.49 15.69 -9.27
C THR A 189 -6.04 14.94 -10.48
N HIS A 190 -5.21 14.09 -11.07
CA HIS A 190 -5.60 13.25 -12.19
C HIS A 190 -6.63 12.19 -11.76
N ILE A 191 -7.78 12.18 -12.43
CA ILE A 191 -8.89 11.24 -12.19
C ILE A 191 -8.86 10.07 -13.17
N GLY A 192 -8.48 10.33 -14.43
CA GLY A 192 -8.45 9.30 -15.46
C GLY A 192 -8.42 9.85 -16.89
N HIS A 193 -8.76 8.99 -17.85
CA HIS A 193 -8.73 9.30 -19.27
C HIS A 193 -10.07 9.05 -19.96
N ALA A 194 -10.50 9.99 -20.80
CA ALA A 194 -11.74 9.94 -21.57
C ALA A 194 -11.47 10.04 -23.07
N SER A 195 -12.41 9.54 -23.88
CA SER A 195 -12.34 9.63 -25.34
C SER A 195 -12.94 10.92 -25.92
N SER A 196 -13.72 11.66 -25.12
CA SER A 196 -14.37 12.91 -25.51
C SER A 196 -14.66 13.80 -24.31
N TYR A 197 -14.96 15.07 -24.53
CA TYR A 197 -15.38 15.99 -23.46
C TYR A 197 -16.63 15.50 -22.73
N ARG A 198 -17.60 14.90 -23.43
CA ARG A 198 -18.80 14.33 -22.80
C ARG A 198 -18.45 13.16 -21.88
N ALA A 199 -17.55 12.28 -22.32
CA ALA A 199 -17.09 11.17 -21.50
C ALA A 199 -16.29 11.67 -20.29
N ALA A 200 -15.47 12.71 -20.46
CA ALA A 200 -14.71 13.34 -19.38
C ALA A 200 -15.62 13.96 -18.33
N ALA A 201 -16.62 14.72 -18.74
CA ALA A 201 -17.60 15.34 -17.86
C ALA A 201 -18.39 14.30 -17.03
N ARG A 202 -18.78 13.18 -17.66
CA ARG A 202 -19.43 12.07 -16.96
C ARG A 202 -18.51 11.33 -16.00
N LEU A 203 -17.23 11.19 -16.34
CA LEU A 203 -16.22 10.60 -15.46
C LEU A 203 -16.05 11.45 -14.20
N LEU A 204 -15.93 12.76 -14.37
CA LEU A 204 -15.81 13.73 -13.28
C LEU A 204 -17.05 13.71 -12.37
N ALA A 205 -18.25 13.70 -12.94
CA ALA A 205 -19.49 13.55 -12.16
C ALA A 205 -19.50 12.30 -11.27
N ARG A 206 -19.06 11.15 -11.81
CA ARG A 206 -18.98 9.89 -11.07
C ARG A 206 -17.91 9.92 -9.99
N TYR A 207 -16.77 10.57 -10.26
CA TYR A 207 -15.70 10.74 -9.28
C TYR A 207 -16.20 11.50 -8.04
N HIS A 208 -17.03 12.53 -8.22
CA HIS A 208 -17.66 13.26 -7.11
C HIS A 208 -18.93 12.58 -6.54
N GLY A 209 -19.23 11.34 -6.94
CA GLY A 209 -20.34 10.56 -6.41
C GLY A 209 -21.73 10.91 -6.96
N PHE A 210 -21.81 11.73 -8.01
CA PHE A 210 -23.08 12.11 -8.63
C PHE A 210 -23.53 11.14 -9.73
N THR A 211 -24.83 11.09 -9.98
CA THR A 211 -25.37 10.49 -11.21
C THR A 211 -25.24 11.50 -12.34
N PRO A 212 -24.51 11.18 -13.43
CA PRO A 212 -24.28 12.14 -14.51
C PRO A 212 -25.57 12.45 -15.26
N GLY A 213 -25.94 13.72 -15.29
CA GLY A 213 -27.05 14.23 -16.10
C GLY A 213 -26.68 14.49 -17.56
N PRO A 214 -27.54 15.21 -18.31
CA PRO A 214 -27.24 15.63 -19.67
C PRO A 214 -26.02 16.55 -19.68
N VAL A 215 -25.20 16.45 -20.74
CA VAL A 215 -24.00 17.28 -20.91
C VAL A 215 -24.29 18.33 -21.97
N GLU A 216 -24.15 19.60 -21.61
CA GLU A 216 -24.17 20.72 -22.53
C GLU A 216 -22.74 21.19 -22.75
N ILE A 217 -22.35 21.31 -24.02
CA ILE A 217 -21.03 21.80 -24.40
C ILE A 217 -21.25 23.19 -24.99
N GLU A 218 -20.84 24.20 -24.25
CA GLU A 218 -20.75 25.56 -24.74
C GLU A 218 -19.39 25.73 -25.45
N HIS A 219 -19.42 26.41 -26.59
CA HIS A 219 -18.31 26.57 -27.55
C HIS A 219 -17.90 25.32 -28.34
N GLU A 220 -18.69 24.93 -29.35
CA GLU A 220 -18.18 24.12 -30.48
C GLU A 220 -18.15 24.88 -31.83
N HIS A 221 -18.59 26.14 -31.90
CA HIS A 221 -18.63 26.86 -33.17
C HIS A 221 -18.39 28.36 -33.01
N ARG A 222 -17.14 28.85 -33.20
CA ARG A 222 -16.92 30.06 -34.03
C ARG A 222 -15.52 30.49 -34.45
N THR A 223 -14.38 29.97 -33.96
CA THR A 223 -13.12 30.74 -34.23
C THR A 223 -11.88 30.01 -34.74
N TYR A 224 -11.90 28.70 -34.98
CA TYR A 224 -10.74 28.00 -35.58
C TYR A 224 -11.07 27.39 -36.95
N ARG A 225 -11.48 28.25 -37.88
CA ARG A 225 -11.19 28.06 -39.31
C ARG A 225 -10.23 29.17 -39.72
N ARG A 226 -8.93 28.89 -39.64
CA ARG A 226 -7.92 29.42 -40.53
C ARG A 226 -6.71 28.52 -40.53
#